data_AF-A0A432ZD63-F1
#
_entry.id   AF-A0A432ZD63-F1
#
_cell.length_a   1.000
_cell.length_b   1.000
_cell.length_c   1.000
_cell.angle_alpha   90.00
_cell.angle_beta   90.00
_cell.angle_gamma   90.00
#
_symmetry.space_group_name_H-M   'P 1'
#
loop_
_entity.id
_entity.type
_entity.pdbx_description
1 polymer ?
#
loop_
_entity_poly.entity_id
_entity_poly.type
_entity_poly.pdbx_seq_one_letter_code
_entity_poly.pdbx_strand_id
1 'polypeptide(L)'
;MNTAIDFNQGLRHCDNQLSIFSAVLEQFRQQYKLGLNIQSMLNDAQYAQLQLHTLKGLGATIGAQQLSAGALGAYQNWSTLEPDERQKNLLTLETRLQQVIQQIDLYLNSNLSLKN
;
A
#
# COMPACT_ATOMS: atom_id res chain seq x y z
N MET A 1 -0.15 -20.15 0.33
CA MET A 1 -0.57 -18.93 1.03
C MET A 1 0.01 -17.75 0.27
N ASN A 2 -0.81 -16.93 -0.38
CA ASN A 2 -0.32 -15.68 -0.98
C ASN A 2 -0.13 -14.68 0.16
N THR A 3 1.11 -14.26 0.41
CA THR A 3 1.41 -13.19 1.39
C THR A 3 1.02 -11.84 0.78
N ALA A 4 0.57 -10.89 1.61
CA ALA A 4 0.21 -9.55 1.15
C ALA A 4 1.44 -8.76 0.67
N ILE A 5 2.63 -9.12 1.17
CA ILE A 5 3.93 -8.55 0.82
C ILE A 5 4.93 -9.65 0.46
N ASP A 6 5.71 -9.43 -0.59
CA ASP A 6 6.97 -10.11 -0.86
C ASP A 6 8.14 -9.23 -0.39
N PHE A 7 8.61 -9.46 0.84
CA PHE A 7 9.69 -8.67 1.44
C PHE A 7 11.01 -8.82 0.69
N ASN A 8 11.28 -9.96 0.05
CA ASN A 8 12.51 -10.16 -0.73
C ASN A 8 12.49 -9.34 -2.01
N GLN A 9 11.33 -9.21 -2.63
CA GLN A 9 11.15 -8.29 -3.76
C GLN A 9 11.33 -6.84 -3.31
N GLY A 10 10.68 -6.41 -2.23
CA GLY A 10 10.83 -5.05 -1.70
C GLY A 10 12.27 -4.71 -1.33
N LEU A 11 12.96 -5.63 -0.64
CA LEU A 11 14.36 -5.46 -0.25
C LEU A 11 15.31 -5.30 -1.45
N ARG A 12 15.02 -5.97 -2.58
CA ARG A 12 15.77 -5.77 -3.83
C ARG A 12 15.61 -4.38 -4.43
N HIS A 13 14.45 -3.73 -4.25
CA HIS A 13 14.27 -2.32 -4.64
C HIS A 13 15.06 -1.34 -3.77
N CYS A 14 15.57 -1.79 -2.63
CA CYS A 14 16.45 -1.03 -1.75
C CYS A 14 17.91 -1.55 -1.80
N ASP A 15 18.34 -2.11 -2.93
CA ASP A 15 19.70 -2.65 -3.14
C ASP A 15 20.14 -3.67 -2.08
N ASN A 16 19.19 -4.43 -1.52
CA ASN A 16 19.37 -5.35 -0.41
C ASN A 16 19.84 -4.71 0.90
N GLN A 17 19.71 -3.39 1.04
CA GLN A 17 20.05 -2.66 2.26
C GLN A 17 18.86 -2.70 3.24
N LEU A 18 18.94 -3.60 4.23
CA LEU A 18 17.88 -3.81 5.20
C LEU A 18 17.52 -2.55 5.99
N SER A 19 18.49 -1.70 6.33
CA SER A 19 18.24 -0.43 7.03
C SER A 19 17.37 0.53 6.21
N ILE A 20 17.66 0.67 4.92
CA ILE A 20 16.88 1.49 3.99
C ILE A 20 15.48 0.90 3.84
N PHE A 21 15.41 -0.41 3.61
CA PHE A 21 14.12 -1.08 3.44
C PHE A 21 13.22 -0.93 4.66
N SER A 22 13.75 -1.13 5.88
CA SER A 22 13.00 -0.90 7.12
C SER A 22 12.49 0.54 7.25
N ALA A 23 13.30 1.54 6.90
CA ALA A 23 12.87 2.94 6.91
C ALA A 23 11.73 3.20 5.91
N VAL A 24 11.80 2.61 4.71
CA VAL A 24 10.72 2.69 3.70
C VAL A 24 9.43 2.04 4.22
N LEU A 25 9.52 0.87 4.85
CA LEU A 25 8.38 0.19 5.46
C LEU A 25 7.75 1.03 6.60
N GLU A 26 8.58 1.64 7.45
CA GLU A 26 8.11 2.54 8.51
C GLU A 26 7.40 3.76 7.94
N GLN A 27 7.97 4.40 6.92
CA GLN A 27 7.34 5.53 6.25
C GLN A 27 6.00 5.15 5.64
N PHE A 28 5.94 4.02 4.93
CA PHE A 28 4.69 3.49 4.37
C PHE A 28 3.64 3.29 5.45
N ARG A 29 4.00 2.62 6.55
CA ARG A 29 3.11 2.39 7.69
C ARG A 29 2.60 3.71 8.28
N GLN A 30 3.47 4.69 8.49
CA GLN A 30 3.06 5.97 9.08
C GLN A 30 2.10 6.73 8.16
N GLN A 31 2.39 6.77 6.86
CA GLN A 31 1.54 7.44 5.88
C GLN A 31 0.12 6.87 5.85
N TYR A 32 -0.01 5.55 5.98
CA TYR A 32 -1.29 4.85 5.85
C TYR A 32 -1.87 4.33 7.16
N LYS A 33 -1.34 4.75 8.31
CA LYS A 33 -1.77 4.29 9.64
C LYS A 33 -3.27 4.46 9.88
N LEU A 34 -3.85 5.51 9.31
CA LEU A 34 -5.29 5.83 9.45
C LEU A 34 -6.14 5.26 8.31
N GLY A 35 -5.55 4.47 7.41
CA GLY A 35 -6.21 3.98 6.20
C GLY A 35 -6.34 5.05 5.11
N LEU A 36 -7.14 4.74 4.10
CA LEU A 36 -7.51 5.63 3.01
C LEU A 36 -8.63 6.57 3.47
N ASN A 37 -8.53 7.85 3.11
CA ASN A 37 -9.65 8.78 3.25
C ASN A 37 -10.64 8.59 2.09
N ILE A 38 -11.46 7.54 2.18
CA ILE A 38 -12.42 7.13 1.15
C ILE A 38 -13.37 8.27 0.79
N GLN A 39 -13.88 8.99 1.79
CA GLN A 39 -14.83 10.08 1.56
C GLN A 39 -14.20 11.21 0.73
N SER A 40 -12.99 11.64 1.07
CA SER A 40 -12.29 12.68 0.29
C SER A 40 -11.97 12.20 -1.13
N MET A 41 -11.58 10.94 -1.30
CA MET A 41 -11.31 10.37 -2.63
C MET A 41 -12.58 10.31 -3.50
N LEU A 42 -13.75 9.98 -2.93
CA LEU A 42 -15.00 9.96 -3.70
C LEU A 42 -15.45 11.37 -4.13
N ASN A 43 -15.16 12.40 -3.32
CA ASN A 43 -15.59 13.78 -3.58
C ASN A 43 -14.63 14.57 -4.47
N ASP A 44 -13.35 14.19 -4.52
CA ASP A 44 -12.33 14.87 -5.32
C ASP A 44 -11.57 13.86 -6.19
N ALA A 45 -11.87 13.90 -7.49
CA ALA A 45 -11.29 13.00 -8.47
C ALA A 45 -9.77 13.22 -8.66
N GLN A 46 -9.27 14.46 -8.56
CA GLN A 46 -7.83 14.74 -8.67
C GLN A 46 -7.10 14.19 -7.45
N TYR A 47 -7.67 14.41 -6.25
CA TYR A 47 -7.14 13.84 -5.03
C TYR A 47 -7.12 12.31 -5.08
N ALA A 48 -8.21 11.67 -5.52
CA ALA A 48 -8.25 10.21 -5.68
C ALA A 48 -7.18 9.69 -6.63
N GLN A 49 -7.03 10.32 -7.80
CA GLN A 49 -6.02 9.92 -8.77
C GLN A 49 -4.60 10.04 -8.21
N LEU A 50 -4.30 11.13 -7.49
CA LEU A 50 -3.01 11.30 -6.82
C LEU A 50 -2.77 10.22 -5.77
N GLN A 51 -3.75 9.95 -4.91
CA GLN A 51 -3.64 8.93 -3.87
C GLN A 51 -3.46 7.52 -4.46
N LEU A 52 -4.23 7.16 -5.49
CA LEU A 52 -4.12 5.86 -6.15
C LEU A 52 -2.78 5.71 -6.89
N HIS A 53 -2.30 6.76 -7.56
CA HIS A 53 -0.98 6.75 -8.20
C HIS A 53 0.14 6.56 -7.17
N THR A 54 0.03 7.25 -6.03
CA THR A 54 1.00 7.15 -4.93
C THR A 54 0.98 5.76 -4.31
N LEU A 55 -0.21 5.25 -3.99
CA LEU A 55 -0.39 3.90 -3.42
C LEU A 55 0.13 2.81 -4.35
N LYS A 56 -0.07 2.95 -5.67
CA LYS A 56 0.51 2.07 -6.68
C LYS A 56 2.03 2.03 -6.57
N GLY A 57 2.68 3.20 -6.63
CA GLY A 57 4.14 3.31 -6.63
C GLY A 57 4.74 2.75 -5.35
N LEU A 58 4.25 3.23 -4.20
CA LEU A 58 4.73 2.80 -2.90
C LEU A 58 4.49 1.30 -2.66
N GLY A 59 3.30 0.80 -3.03
CA GLY A 59 2.97 -0.62 -2.92
C GLY A 59 3.92 -1.51 -3.74
N ALA A 60 4.32 -1.07 -4.94
CA ALA A 60 5.30 -1.79 -5.75
C ALA A 60 6.67 -1.81 -5.08
N THR A 61 7.15 -0.66 -4.59
CA THR A 61 8.45 -0.52 -3.92
C THR A 61 8.59 -1.45 -2.71
N ILE A 62 7.53 -1.61 -1.91
CA ILE A 62 7.59 -2.47 -0.71
C ILE A 62 7.34 -3.96 -1.00
N GLY A 63 7.06 -4.34 -2.25
CA GLY A 63 6.71 -5.72 -2.62
C GLY A 63 5.24 -6.10 -2.38
N ALA A 64 4.35 -5.13 -2.15
CA ALA A 64 2.91 -5.33 -1.97
C ALA A 64 2.16 -5.34 -3.32
N GLN A 65 2.48 -6.31 -4.18
CA GLN A 65 2.03 -6.33 -5.58
C GLN A 65 0.51 -6.33 -5.76
N GLN A 66 -0.24 -7.04 -4.92
CA GLN A 66 -1.70 -7.07 -5.03
C GLN A 66 -2.36 -5.73 -4.67
N LEU A 67 -1.77 -4.99 -3.73
CA LEU A 67 -2.19 -3.64 -3.39
C LEU A 67 -1.85 -2.67 -4.54
N SER A 68 -0.61 -2.76 -5.05
CA SER A 68 -0.15 -1.93 -6.17
C SER A 68 -1.01 -2.13 -7.43
N ALA A 69 -1.25 -3.39 -7.82
CA ALA A 69 -2.08 -3.72 -8.97
C ALA A 69 -3.54 -3.27 -8.80
N GLY A 70 -4.10 -3.41 -7.60
CA GLY A 70 -5.43 -2.90 -7.29
C GLY A 70 -5.51 -1.38 -7.44
N ALA A 71 -4.50 -0.66 -6.92
CA ALA A 71 -4.45 0.79 -7.00
C ALA A 71 -4.28 1.27 -8.46
N LEU A 72 -3.48 0.56 -9.26
CA LEU A 72 -3.37 0.80 -10.70
C LEU A 72 -4.71 0.61 -11.42
N GLY A 73 -5.42 -0.49 -11.14
CA GLY A 73 -6.72 -0.76 -11.76
C GLY A 73 -7.77 0.30 -11.40
N ALA A 74 -7.82 0.73 -10.14
CA ALA A 74 -8.69 1.82 -9.71
C ALA A 74 -8.28 3.16 -10.35
N TYR A 75 -6.98 3.45 -10.46
CA TYR A 75 -6.46 4.67 -11.08
C TYR A 75 -6.83 4.76 -12.57
N GLN A 76 -6.62 3.68 -13.34
CA GLN A 76 -6.87 3.64 -14.78
C GLN A 76 -8.34 3.76 -15.13
N ASN A 77 -9.22 3.19 -14.30
CA ASN A 77 -10.66 3.15 -14.56
C ASN A 77 -11.44 4.21 -13.78
N TRP A 78 -10.76 5.12 -13.06
CA TRP A 78 -11.41 6.03 -12.11
C TRP A 78 -12.55 6.83 -12.76
N SER A 79 -12.31 7.40 -13.93
CA SER A 79 -13.30 8.23 -14.65
C SER A 79 -14.45 7.44 -15.28
N THR A 80 -14.28 6.14 -15.50
CA THR A 80 -15.27 5.28 -16.18
C THR A 80 -16.12 4.47 -15.21
N LEU A 81 -15.67 4.31 -13.97
CA LEU A 81 -16.43 3.62 -12.92
C LEU A 81 -17.57 4.50 -12.40
N GLU A 82 -18.69 3.86 -12.10
CA GLU A 82 -19.79 4.50 -11.39
C GLU A 82 -19.41 4.76 -9.91
N PRO A 83 -20.05 5.73 -9.23
CA PRO A 83 -19.71 6.08 -7.85
C PRO A 83 -19.69 4.88 -6.88
N ASP A 84 -20.68 4.00 -6.96
CA ASP A 84 -20.78 2.80 -6.10
C ASP A 84 -19.62 1.82 -6.36
N GLU A 85 -19.18 1.70 -7.62
CA GLU A 85 -18.05 0.86 -8.00
C GLU A 85 -16.73 1.45 -7.53
N ARG A 86 -16.56 2.78 -7.59
CA ARG A 86 -15.41 3.47 -6.99
C ARG A 86 -15.34 3.18 -5.51
N GLN A 87 -16.45 3.32 -4.78
CA GLN A 87 -16.50 3.04 -3.35
C GLN A 87 -16.13 1.59 -3.04
N LYS A 88 -16.69 0.62 -3.79
CA LYS A 88 -16.37 -0.79 -3.62
C LYS A 88 -14.89 -1.10 -3.88
N ASN A 89 -14.30 -0.48 -4.91
CA ASN A 89 -12.88 -0.60 -5.20
C ASN A 89 -12.01 -0.01 -4.07
N LEU A 90 -12.37 1.16 -3.55
CA LEU A 90 -11.66 1.77 -2.41
C LEU A 90 -11.75 0.92 -1.14
N LEU A 91 -12.90 0.33 -0.82
CA LEU A 91 -13.04 -0.57 0.34
C LEU A 91 -12.21 -1.86 0.18
N THR A 92 -12.09 -2.36 -1.06
CA THR A 92 -11.24 -3.51 -1.37
C THR A 92 -9.76 -3.16 -1.19
N LEU A 93 -9.35 -1.96 -1.62
CA LEU A 93 -8.00 -1.45 -1.42
C LEU A 93 -7.70 -1.22 0.06
N GLU A 94 -8.66 -0.67 0.81
CA GLU A 94 -8.53 -0.48 2.26
C GLU A 94 -8.26 -1.82 2.96
N THR A 95 -9.04 -2.86 2.64
CA THR A 95 -8.83 -4.19 3.23
C THR A 95 -7.43 -4.73 2.94
N ARG A 96 -6.95 -4.59 1.70
CA ARG A 96 -5.59 -5.01 1.32
C ARG A 96 -4.51 -4.16 2.00
N LEU A 97 -4.74 -2.86 2.13
CA LEU A 97 -3.83 -1.94 2.81
C LEU A 97 -3.67 -2.33 4.28
N GLN A 98 -4.77 -2.64 4.98
CA GLN A 98 -4.71 -3.09 6.37
C GLN A 98 -3.94 -4.42 6.52
N GLN A 99 -4.11 -5.36 5.59
CA GLN A 99 -3.31 -6.60 5.57
C GLN A 99 -1.82 -6.34 5.36
N VAL A 100 -1.46 -5.41 4.46
CA VAL A 100 -0.09 -4.98 4.23
C VAL A 100 0.48 -4.34 5.50
N ILE A 101 -0.22 -3.39 6.11
CA ILE A 101 0.21 -2.73 7.35
C ILE A 101 0.47 -3.76 8.46
N GLN A 102 -0.44 -4.70 8.66
CA GLN A 102 -0.27 -5.77 9.64
C GLN A 102 1.00 -6.61 9.38
N GLN A 103 1.27 -6.95 8.12
CA GLN A 103 2.49 -7.69 7.77
C GLN A 103 3.76 -6.86 7.98
N ILE A 104 3.72 -5.56 7.68
CA ILE A 104 4.82 -4.63 7.97
C ILE A 104 5.12 -4.61 9.47
N ASP A 105 4.09 -4.48 10.32
CA ASP A 105 4.26 -4.46 11.76
C ASP A 105 4.89 -5.74 12.30
N LEU A 106 4.42 -6.90 11.82
CA LEU A 106 5.02 -8.19 12.16
C LEU A 106 6.50 -8.25 11.73
N TYR A 107 6.80 -7.85 10.50
CA TYR A 107 8.15 -7.88 9.96
C TYR A 107 9.12 -6.96 10.73
N LEU A 108 8.71 -5.72 10.98
CA LEU A 108 9.53 -4.75 11.73
C LEU A 108 9.77 -5.22 13.16
N ASN A 109 8.74 -5.74 13.85
CA ASN A 109 8.88 -6.24 15.21
C ASN A 109 9.82 -7.47 15.29
N SER A 110 9.71 -8.42 14.36
CA SER A 110 10.62 -9.58 14.32
C SER A 110 12.07 -9.20 14.05
N ASN A 111 12.32 -8.17 13.24
CA ASN A 111 13.68 -7.69 12.96
C ASN A 111 14.23 -6.73 14.03
N LEU A 112 13.37 -6.10 14.82
CA LEU A 112 13.77 -5.30 16.00
C LEU A 112 14.16 -6.18 17.19
N SER A 113 13.48 -7.33 17.39
CA SER A 113 13.82 -8.30 18.44
C SER A 113 15.18 -8.99 18.26
N LEU A 114 15.79 -8.92 17.08
CA LEU A 114 17.14 -9.44 16.81
C LEU A 114 18.26 -8.44 17.12
N LYS A 115 17.92 -7.22 17.58
CA LYS A 115 18.88 -6.16 17.91
C LYS A 115 19.06 -5.93 19.42
N ASN A 116 18.42 -6.74 20.27
CA ASN A 116 18.60 -6.76 21.73
C ASN A 116 19.24 -8.09 22.16
#